data_AF-A0A973GCS6-F1
#
_entry.id   AF-A0A973GCS6-F1
#
_cell.length_a   1.000
_cell.length_b   1.000
_cell.length_c   1.000
_cell.angle_alpha   90.00
_cell.angle_beta   90.00
_cell.angle_gamma   90.00
#
_symmetry.space_group_name_H-M   'P 1'
#
loop_
_entity.id
_entity.type
_entity.pdbx_description
1 polymer ?
#
loop_
_entity_poly.entity_id
_entity_poly.type
_entity_poly.pdbx_seq_one_letter_code
_entity_poly.pdbx_strand_id
1 'polypeptide(L)'
;MKTLDITQNVDFLKTSPMFNFSLGSKELFHSNFLAWFVEEYPVSASHVLNTFCIEDDIPRDIINVARERKNKDLTIYFSDNSSLIVENKVKSIPSLEQLSRYSKDCKGMPGKTSFLLLSLMRPLFVLPKPWQYMNYGDLSNLIEKEIVYIENSYHKEIVYDYVRMVKALHTLVQEIHVADEDLYNFCEDGIHIIFREIRIGDLYHKLRFQLFALRIETMLKESFPESIFSIGDREGEKVAGQFYINIGMTRGQGLVEVAYMIIPGLFITIQIQDNHYKQMVQGYAGYGTDAKRVAKILKEHEWWFNFVQIQHKKEYPKDINSFNKYGTTDFYRSVSLDNSVTVRDIIYSIVSDIRTLKQQEGNIKAILPKRI
;
A
#
# COMPACT_ATOMS: atom_id res chain seq x y z
N MET A 1 18.36 22.68 2.06
CA MET A 1 19.26 21.52 2.27
C MET A 1 18.62 20.23 1.78
N LYS A 2 17.36 19.88 2.17
CA LYS A 2 16.64 18.68 1.67
C LYS A 2 16.43 18.59 0.15
N THR A 3 16.07 19.71 -0.50
CA THR A 3 15.83 19.73 -1.96
C THR A 3 17.07 19.39 -2.79
N LEU A 4 18.28 19.66 -2.26
CA LEU A 4 19.55 19.38 -2.93
C LEU A 4 19.86 17.86 -2.96
N ASP A 5 19.45 17.13 -1.92
CA ASP A 5 19.68 15.68 -1.79
C ASP A 5 18.76 14.85 -2.70
N ILE A 6 17.50 15.30 -2.85
CA ILE A 6 16.56 14.70 -3.82
C ILE A 6 17.13 14.81 -5.25
N THR A 7 17.61 15.99 -5.65
CA THR A 7 18.17 16.21 -6.99
C THR A 7 19.42 15.35 -7.24
N GLN A 8 20.33 15.25 -6.26
CA GLN A 8 21.54 14.42 -6.39
C GLN A 8 21.22 12.94 -6.57
N ASN A 9 20.33 12.38 -5.75
CA ASN A 9 19.93 10.97 -5.90
C ASN A 9 19.19 10.73 -7.22
N VAL A 10 18.37 11.67 -7.67
CA VAL A 10 17.69 11.60 -8.97
C VAL A 10 18.69 11.59 -10.11
N ASP A 11 19.68 12.49 -10.11
CA ASP A 11 20.69 12.57 -11.17
C ASP A 11 21.58 11.32 -11.21
N PHE A 12 21.92 10.77 -10.04
CA PHE A 12 22.61 9.49 -9.95
C PHE A 12 21.75 8.35 -10.53
N LEU A 13 20.48 8.22 -10.14
CA LEU A 13 19.60 7.17 -10.67
C LEU A 13 19.38 7.31 -12.18
N LYS A 14 19.25 8.54 -12.71
CA LYS A 14 19.13 8.79 -14.16
C LYS A 14 20.30 8.19 -14.94
N THR A 15 21.51 8.30 -14.39
CA THR A 15 22.75 7.87 -15.05
C THR A 15 23.18 6.45 -14.69
N SER A 16 22.62 5.85 -13.64
CA SER A 16 22.94 4.48 -13.20
C SER A 16 22.43 3.44 -14.22
N PRO A 17 23.32 2.63 -14.85
CA PRO A 17 22.90 1.54 -15.70
C PRO A 17 22.07 0.50 -14.93
N MET A 18 22.48 0.18 -13.70
CA MET A 18 21.77 -0.75 -12.82
C MET A 18 20.33 -0.30 -12.56
N PHE A 19 20.11 0.98 -12.29
CA PHE A 19 18.76 1.52 -12.13
C PHE A 19 17.96 1.39 -13.42
N ASN A 20 18.52 1.79 -14.55
CA ASN A 20 17.85 1.75 -15.84
C ASN A 20 17.46 0.32 -16.27
N PHE A 21 18.29 -0.68 -15.95
CA PHE A 21 17.95 -2.09 -16.15
C PHE A 21 16.85 -2.57 -15.20
N SER A 22 16.85 -2.08 -13.95
CA SER A 22 15.81 -2.45 -12.97
C SER A 22 14.40 -2.06 -13.41
N LEU A 23 14.25 -0.97 -14.18
CA LEU A 23 12.93 -0.48 -14.62
C LEU A 23 12.16 -1.46 -15.52
N GLY A 24 12.87 -2.36 -16.22
CA GLY A 24 12.30 -3.33 -17.18
C GLY A 24 11.42 -4.40 -16.53
N SER A 25 11.86 -4.96 -15.40
CA SER A 25 11.16 -6.05 -14.71
C SER A 25 10.98 -5.82 -13.20
N LYS A 26 11.44 -4.67 -12.69
CA LYS A 26 11.22 -4.13 -11.34
C LYS A 26 11.44 -5.18 -10.26
N GLU A 27 10.40 -5.70 -9.60
CA GLU A 27 10.53 -6.72 -8.56
C GLU A 27 11.40 -7.90 -9.01
N LEU A 28 11.21 -8.40 -10.23
CA LEU A 28 11.98 -9.55 -10.75
C LEU A 28 13.46 -9.22 -10.94
N PHE A 29 13.81 -7.99 -11.33
CA PHE A 29 15.22 -7.60 -11.45
C PHE A 29 15.94 -7.72 -10.11
N HIS A 30 15.34 -7.20 -9.04
CA HIS A 30 15.93 -7.26 -7.71
C HIS A 30 15.97 -8.68 -7.18
N SER A 31 14.94 -9.49 -7.42
CA SER A 31 14.96 -10.92 -7.06
C SER A 31 16.05 -11.68 -7.82
N ASN A 32 16.29 -11.35 -9.10
CA ASN A 32 17.37 -11.96 -9.89
C ASN A 32 18.75 -11.59 -9.36
N PHE A 33 18.97 -10.31 -9.03
CA PHE A 33 20.21 -9.86 -8.43
C PHE A 33 20.48 -10.58 -7.10
N LEU A 34 19.47 -10.65 -6.22
CA LEU A 34 19.62 -11.31 -4.92
C LEU A 34 19.86 -12.82 -5.06
N ALA A 35 19.16 -13.49 -5.99
CA ALA A 35 19.43 -14.90 -6.27
C ALA A 35 20.86 -15.12 -6.77
N TRP A 36 21.33 -14.31 -7.72
CA TRP A 36 22.72 -14.38 -8.20
C TRP A 36 23.73 -14.15 -7.06
N PHE A 37 23.50 -13.15 -6.20
CA PHE A 37 24.36 -12.90 -5.04
C PHE A 37 24.40 -14.10 -4.08
N VAL A 38 23.25 -14.75 -3.86
CA VAL A 38 23.15 -15.96 -3.04
C VAL A 38 23.88 -17.15 -3.68
N GLU A 39 23.75 -17.34 -4.99
CA GLU A 39 24.39 -18.44 -5.74
C GLU A 39 25.91 -18.28 -5.81
N GLU A 40 26.39 -17.06 -6.10
CA GLU A 40 27.81 -16.77 -6.32
C GLU A 40 28.57 -16.55 -4.99
N TYR A 41 27.90 -15.98 -3.98
CA TYR A 41 28.51 -15.62 -2.69
C TYR A 41 27.72 -16.18 -1.50
N PRO A 42 27.52 -17.52 -1.41
CA PRO A 42 26.63 -18.12 -0.40
C PRO A 42 27.06 -17.85 1.04
N VAL A 43 28.36 -17.73 1.34
CA VAL A 43 28.86 -17.39 2.68
C VAL A 43 28.46 -15.97 3.07
N SER A 44 28.75 -14.99 2.20
CA SER A 44 28.35 -13.60 2.43
C SER A 44 26.84 -13.42 2.48
N ALA A 45 26.11 -14.10 1.59
CA ALA A 45 24.65 -14.10 1.62
C ALA A 45 24.11 -14.72 2.92
N SER A 46 24.76 -15.76 3.44
CA SER A 46 24.41 -16.39 4.71
C SER A 46 24.56 -15.42 5.90
N HIS A 47 25.63 -14.60 5.94
CA HIS A 47 25.78 -13.54 6.94
C HIS A 47 24.64 -12.51 6.88
N VAL A 48 24.19 -12.13 5.68
CA VAL A 48 23.10 -11.18 5.49
C VAL A 48 21.74 -11.76 5.88
N LEU A 49 21.48 -13.03 5.52
CA LEU A 49 20.14 -13.62 5.56
C LEU A 49 19.84 -14.39 6.85
N ASN A 50 20.85 -14.91 7.56
CA ASN A 50 20.63 -15.65 8.80
C ASN A 50 20.01 -14.81 9.91
N THR A 51 20.16 -13.48 9.89
CA THR A 51 19.49 -12.57 10.81
C THR A 51 17.96 -12.73 10.80
N PHE A 52 17.38 -13.32 9.74
CA PHE A 52 15.94 -13.55 9.59
C PHE A 52 15.50 -15.00 9.84
N CYS A 53 16.44 -15.89 10.12
CA CYS A 53 16.16 -17.27 10.48
C CYS A 53 15.87 -17.36 11.98
N ILE A 54 14.59 -17.47 12.32
CA ILE A 54 14.11 -17.60 13.69
C ILE A 54 14.67 -18.92 14.24
N GLU A 55 15.69 -18.91 15.10
CA GLU A 55 15.55 -19.31 16.52
C GLU A 55 16.85 -19.49 17.27
N ASP A 56 18.00 -19.62 16.62
CA ASP A 56 19.29 -19.72 17.30
C ASP A 56 20.30 -18.98 16.46
N ASP A 57 21.18 -18.16 17.06
CA ASP A 57 22.28 -17.41 16.41
C ASP A 57 23.32 -18.32 15.72
N ILE A 58 22.95 -19.56 15.37
CA ILE A 58 23.72 -20.53 14.64
C ILE A 58 23.62 -20.18 13.15
N PRO A 59 24.73 -19.74 12.52
CA PRO A 59 24.76 -19.50 11.09
C PRO A 59 24.52 -20.81 10.34
N ARG A 60 23.68 -20.76 9.31
CA ARG A 60 23.37 -21.90 8.45
C ARG A 60 23.94 -21.69 7.07
N ASP A 61 24.55 -22.72 6.51
CA ASP A 61 25.04 -22.66 5.13
C ASP A 61 23.88 -22.67 4.15
N ILE A 62 23.92 -21.77 3.17
CA ILE A 62 22.96 -21.76 2.07
C ILE A 62 23.38 -22.82 1.06
N ILE A 63 22.46 -23.72 0.71
CA ILE A 63 22.71 -24.80 -0.26
C ILE A 63 22.05 -24.54 -1.62
N ASN A 64 21.00 -23.70 -1.66
CA ASN A 64 20.27 -23.42 -2.89
C ASN A 64 19.37 -22.17 -2.74
N VAL A 65 19.04 -21.53 -3.85
CA VAL A 65 18.00 -20.50 -3.96
C VAL A 65 17.11 -20.79 -5.17
N ALA A 66 15.80 -20.69 -4.97
CA ALA A 66 14.81 -20.80 -6.02
C ALA A 66 14.09 -19.47 -6.20
N ARG A 67 13.86 -19.07 -7.46
CA ARG A 67 13.07 -17.90 -7.85
C ARG A 67 11.68 -18.32 -8.33
N GLU A 68 10.70 -17.46 -8.10
CA GLU A 68 9.32 -17.56 -8.63
C GLU A 68 8.60 -18.89 -8.35
N ARG A 69 9.09 -19.69 -7.39
CA ARG A 69 8.56 -21.02 -7.09
C ARG A 69 7.20 -20.89 -6.42
N LYS A 70 6.13 -21.38 -7.07
CA LYS A 70 4.75 -21.25 -6.58
C LYS A 70 4.40 -19.78 -6.27
N ASN A 71 4.79 -18.87 -7.16
CA ASN A 71 4.56 -17.42 -7.07
C ASN A 71 5.29 -16.70 -5.93
N LYS A 72 6.28 -17.34 -5.27
CA LYS A 72 7.11 -16.70 -4.24
C LYS A 72 8.34 -16.09 -4.91
N ASP A 73 8.69 -14.86 -4.55
CA ASP A 73 9.79 -14.14 -5.20
C ASP A 73 11.12 -14.89 -5.03
N LEU A 74 11.48 -15.26 -3.78
CA LEU A 74 12.65 -16.09 -3.48
C LEU A 74 12.35 -17.15 -2.42
N THR A 75 12.99 -18.31 -2.54
CA THR A 75 13.07 -19.33 -1.49
C THR A 75 14.52 -19.79 -1.35
N ILE A 76 15.12 -19.52 -0.20
CA ILE A 76 16.50 -19.90 0.14
C ILE A 76 16.43 -21.19 0.97
N TYR A 77 17.28 -22.16 0.64
CA TYR A 77 17.38 -23.44 1.34
C TYR A 77 18.71 -23.51 2.08
N PHE A 78 18.64 -24.01 3.31
CA PHE A 78 19.80 -24.17 4.18
C PHE A 78 20.19 -25.64 4.38
N SER A 79 21.42 -25.88 4.82
CA SER A 79 21.99 -27.21 5.04
C SER A 79 21.27 -28.04 6.11
N ASP A 80 20.57 -27.41 7.06
CA ASP A 80 19.78 -28.05 8.12
C ASP A 80 18.34 -28.40 7.68
N ASN A 81 18.05 -28.39 6.38
CA ASN A 81 16.73 -28.51 5.77
C ASN A 81 15.76 -27.37 6.10
N SER A 82 16.19 -26.29 6.78
CA SER A 82 15.36 -25.10 6.92
C SER A 82 15.31 -24.28 5.63
N SER A 83 14.35 -23.35 5.56
CA SER A 83 14.21 -22.45 4.42
C SER A 83 13.80 -21.04 4.85
N LEU A 84 14.16 -20.06 4.03
CA LEU A 84 13.71 -18.68 4.15
C LEU A 84 12.95 -18.28 2.88
N ILE A 85 11.68 -17.90 3.05
CA ILE A 85 10.87 -17.34 1.97
C ILE A 85 10.97 -15.82 2.05
N VAL A 86 11.38 -15.20 0.95
CA VAL A 86 11.44 -13.75 0.84
C VAL A 86 10.36 -13.30 -0.13
N GLU A 87 9.45 -12.47 0.36
CA GLU A 87 8.54 -11.68 -0.48
C GLU A 87 9.19 -10.34 -0.76
N ASN A 88 9.45 -10.07 -2.04
CA ASN A 88 10.17 -8.89 -2.49
C ASN A 88 9.21 -7.83 -3.05
N LYS A 89 9.24 -6.63 -2.49
CA LYS A 89 8.33 -5.53 -2.82
C LYS A 89 9.07 -4.22 -2.99
N VAL A 90 9.60 -4.01 -4.18
CA VAL A 90 10.25 -2.76 -4.59
C VAL A 90 9.18 -1.71 -4.94
N LYS A 91 8.22 -2.06 -5.78
CA LYS A 91 7.24 -1.10 -6.32
C LYS A 91 5.80 -1.38 -5.90
N SER A 92 5.47 -2.64 -5.64
CA SER A 92 4.13 -3.05 -5.25
C SER A 92 3.91 -2.91 -3.74
N ILE A 93 2.69 -2.57 -3.35
CA ILE A 93 2.30 -2.48 -1.93
C ILE A 93 2.21 -3.92 -1.40
N PRO A 94 2.82 -4.24 -0.24
CA PRO A 94 2.66 -5.55 0.39
C PRO A 94 1.18 -5.88 0.66
N SER A 95 0.79 -7.15 0.52
CA SER A 95 -0.59 -7.60 0.78
C SER A 95 -0.66 -8.57 1.96
N LEU A 96 -1.46 -8.25 2.96
CA LEU A 96 -1.69 -9.12 4.13
C LEU A 96 -2.20 -10.51 3.71
N GLU A 97 -3.12 -10.56 2.75
CA GLU A 97 -3.68 -11.81 2.22
C GLU A 97 -2.59 -12.68 1.59
N GLN A 98 -1.74 -12.08 0.75
CA GLN A 98 -0.65 -12.78 0.08
C GLN A 98 0.34 -13.38 1.08
N LEU A 99 0.77 -12.59 2.08
CA LEU A 99 1.68 -13.06 3.13
C LEU A 99 1.04 -14.19 3.96
N SER A 100 -0.26 -14.05 4.28
CA SER A 100 -1.00 -15.06 5.04
C SER A 100 -1.19 -16.36 4.25
N ARG A 101 -1.39 -16.28 2.93
CA ARG A 101 -1.46 -17.45 2.05
C ARG A 101 -0.13 -18.17 2.02
N TYR A 102 0.97 -17.45 1.84
CA TYR A 102 2.30 -18.06 1.73
C TYR A 102 2.72 -18.78 3.01
N SER A 103 2.46 -18.21 4.18
CA SER A 103 2.76 -18.90 5.45
C SER A 103 1.88 -20.13 5.69
N LYS A 104 0.64 -20.13 5.21
CA LYS A 104 -0.25 -21.31 5.26
C LYS A 104 0.21 -22.42 4.30
N ASP A 105 0.53 -22.07 3.06
CA ASP A 105 0.92 -23.02 2.00
C ASP A 105 2.22 -23.78 2.32
N CYS A 106 3.04 -23.23 3.21
CA CYS A 106 4.35 -23.77 3.58
C CYS A 106 4.33 -24.67 4.83
N LYS A 107 3.16 -24.91 5.45
CA LYS A 107 3.03 -25.80 6.62
C LYS A 107 3.45 -27.26 6.36
N GLY A 108 3.57 -27.68 5.11
CA GLY A 108 4.04 -29.02 4.72
C GLY A 108 5.45 -29.06 4.13
N MET A 109 6.22 -27.97 4.19
CA MET A 109 7.61 -27.98 3.74
C MET A 109 8.50 -28.77 4.73
N PRO A 110 9.51 -29.51 4.23
CA PRO A 110 10.50 -30.13 5.11
C PRO A 110 11.22 -29.07 5.93
N GLY A 111 11.54 -29.41 7.19
CA GLY A 111 12.24 -28.52 8.10
C GLY A 111 11.47 -27.25 8.47
N LYS A 112 12.16 -26.31 9.11
CA LYS A 112 11.56 -25.04 9.55
C LYS A 112 11.55 -24.04 8.40
N THR A 113 10.47 -23.26 8.27
CA THR A 113 10.38 -22.18 7.29
C THR A 113 10.28 -20.82 7.99
N SER A 114 11.20 -19.92 7.68
CA SER A 114 11.18 -18.50 8.07
C SER A 114 10.66 -17.64 6.92
N PHE A 115 10.17 -16.44 7.23
CA PHE A 115 9.48 -15.58 6.27
C PHE A 115 9.93 -14.13 6.42
N LEU A 116 10.33 -13.51 5.31
CA LEU A 116 10.83 -12.14 5.26
C LEU A 116 10.09 -11.33 4.20
N LEU A 117 9.43 -10.25 4.62
CA LEU A 117 9.00 -9.19 3.71
C LEU A 117 10.16 -8.23 3.52
N LEU A 118 10.78 -8.25 2.34
CA LEU A 118 11.74 -7.25 1.89
C LEU A 118 10.98 -6.19 1.08
N SER A 119 10.94 -4.94 1.57
CA SER A 119 10.21 -3.90 0.85
C SER A 119 10.84 -2.52 0.92
N LEU A 120 10.66 -1.72 -0.14
CA LEU A 120 10.97 -0.29 -0.07
C LEU A 120 9.95 0.46 0.80
N MET A 121 8.75 -0.10 0.96
CA MET A 121 7.63 0.51 1.64
C MET A 121 7.32 -0.26 2.93
N ARG A 122 7.16 0.46 4.04
CA ARG A 122 6.66 -0.18 5.26
C ARG A 122 5.19 -0.58 5.05
N PRO A 123 4.77 -1.81 5.38
CA PRO A 123 3.36 -2.19 5.28
C PRO A 123 2.49 -1.39 6.27
N LEU A 124 1.24 -1.08 5.91
CA LEU A 124 0.28 -0.42 6.80
C LEU A 124 -0.47 -1.35 7.76
N PHE A 125 -0.19 -2.64 7.69
CA PHE A 125 -0.80 -3.63 8.56
C PHE A 125 0.26 -4.24 9.47
N VAL A 126 -0.19 -4.74 10.61
CA VAL A 126 0.64 -5.58 11.48
C VAL A 126 0.98 -6.85 10.70
N LEU A 127 2.27 -7.15 10.55
CA LEU A 127 2.70 -8.34 9.84
C LEU A 127 2.11 -9.61 10.47
N PRO A 128 1.56 -10.53 9.64
CA PRO A 128 1.06 -11.79 10.17
C PRO A 128 2.24 -12.62 10.66
N LYS A 129 2.18 -13.17 11.88
CA LYS A 129 3.17 -14.15 12.31
C LYS A 129 3.19 -15.33 11.31
N PRO A 130 4.36 -15.86 10.93
CA PRO A 130 5.71 -15.59 11.47
C PRO A 130 6.56 -14.58 10.65
N TRP A 131 5.95 -13.70 9.84
CA TRP A 131 6.69 -12.79 8.95
C TRP A 131 7.52 -11.75 9.70
N GLN A 132 8.73 -11.52 9.21
CA GLN A 132 9.62 -10.42 9.59
C GLN A 132 9.67 -9.35 8.48
N TYR A 133 10.17 -8.16 8.80
CA TYR A 133 10.32 -7.05 7.88
C TYR A 133 11.78 -6.61 7.76
N MET A 134 12.20 -6.32 6.53
CA MET A 134 13.43 -5.62 6.22
C MET A 134 13.17 -4.57 5.16
N ASN A 135 13.74 -3.37 5.34
CA ASN A 135 13.77 -2.38 4.28
C ASN A 135 15.04 -2.52 3.44
N TYR A 136 14.99 -1.98 2.23
CA TYR A 136 16.10 -2.01 1.28
C TYR A 136 17.34 -1.21 1.71
N GLY A 137 17.19 -0.18 2.55
CA GLY A 137 18.30 0.54 3.15
C GLY A 137 19.12 -0.38 4.07
N ASP A 138 18.45 -1.09 4.98
CA ASP A 138 19.08 -2.05 5.89
C ASP A 138 19.74 -3.21 5.12
N LEU A 139 19.04 -3.77 4.12
CA LEU A 139 19.62 -4.79 3.25
C LEU A 139 20.91 -4.31 2.58
N SER A 140 20.89 -3.09 2.03
CA SER A 140 22.05 -2.52 1.34
C SER A 140 23.23 -2.32 2.28
N ASN A 141 22.98 -1.94 3.54
CA ASN A 141 24.01 -1.79 4.56
C ASN A 141 24.62 -3.13 4.99
N LEU A 142 23.83 -4.22 5.00
CA LEU A 142 24.34 -5.56 5.26
C LEU A 142 25.19 -6.06 4.10
N ILE A 143 24.69 -5.94 2.85
CA ILE A 143 25.45 -6.37 1.66
C ILE A 143 26.74 -5.58 1.52
N GLU A 144 26.73 -4.26 1.81
CA GLU A 144 27.92 -3.42 1.72
C GLU A 144 29.08 -3.92 2.58
N LYS A 145 28.80 -4.44 3.78
CA LYS A 145 29.80 -5.02 4.67
C LYS A 145 30.46 -6.27 4.09
N GLU A 146 29.73 -6.99 3.26
CA GLU A 146 30.20 -8.22 2.63
C GLU A 146 31.02 -7.99 1.35
N ILE A 147 30.96 -6.80 0.76
CA ILE A 147 31.68 -6.47 -0.50
C ILE A 147 33.18 -6.73 -0.40
N VAL A 148 33.78 -6.55 0.79
CA VAL A 148 35.22 -6.78 0.99
C VAL A 148 35.62 -8.23 0.71
N TYR A 149 34.74 -9.20 0.96
CA TYR A 149 34.96 -10.64 0.77
C TYR A 149 34.72 -11.11 -0.67
N ILE A 150 34.24 -10.23 -1.56
CA ILE A 150 34.11 -10.54 -2.98
C ILE A 150 35.49 -10.42 -3.65
N GLU A 151 36.04 -11.56 -4.06
CA GLU A 151 37.35 -11.66 -4.72
C GLU A 151 37.30 -11.19 -6.18
N ASN A 152 36.23 -11.53 -6.91
CA ASN A 152 36.07 -11.15 -8.31
C ASN A 152 35.80 -9.64 -8.43
N SER A 153 36.75 -8.90 -9.01
CA SER A 153 36.68 -7.43 -9.13
C SER A 153 35.47 -6.95 -9.93
N TYR A 154 35.11 -7.64 -11.02
CA TYR A 154 33.92 -7.29 -11.81
C TYR A 154 32.64 -7.46 -11.00
N HIS A 155 32.49 -8.57 -10.27
CA HIS A 155 31.33 -8.80 -9.41
C HIS A 155 31.29 -7.81 -8.25
N LYS A 156 32.45 -7.43 -7.69
CA LYS A 156 32.56 -6.41 -6.64
C LYS A 156 31.95 -5.08 -7.08
N GLU A 157 32.27 -4.63 -8.29
CA GLU A 157 31.72 -3.40 -8.87
C GLU A 157 30.22 -3.51 -9.13
N ILE A 158 29.73 -4.66 -9.61
CA ILE A 158 28.27 -4.90 -9.80
C ILE A 158 27.55 -4.80 -8.46
N VAL A 159 28.05 -5.48 -7.42
CA VAL A 159 27.41 -5.47 -6.09
C VAL A 159 27.46 -4.08 -5.48
N TYR A 160 28.58 -3.36 -5.65
CA TYR A 160 28.72 -1.99 -5.21
C TYR A 160 27.72 -1.04 -5.89
N ASP A 161 27.58 -1.11 -7.22
CA ASP A 161 26.60 -0.28 -7.95
C ASP A 161 25.16 -0.61 -7.55
N TYR A 162 24.83 -1.89 -7.33
CA TYR A 162 23.53 -2.29 -6.82
C TYR A 162 23.25 -1.70 -5.43
N VAL A 163 24.20 -1.80 -4.49
CA VAL A 163 24.07 -1.21 -3.15
C VAL A 163 23.83 0.28 -3.24
N ARG A 164 24.62 1.01 -4.05
CA ARG A 164 24.44 2.46 -4.24
C ARG A 164 23.10 2.81 -4.84
N MET A 165 22.67 2.10 -5.89
CA MET A 165 21.37 2.26 -6.53
C MET A 165 20.23 2.08 -5.52
N VAL A 166 20.25 1.00 -4.75
CA VAL A 166 19.22 0.73 -3.75
C VAL A 166 19.20 1.78 -2.64
N LYS A 167 20.36 2.23 -2.15
CA LYS A 167 20.46 3.30 -1.15
C LYS A 167 19.87 4.61 -1.65
N ALA A 168 20.20 5.02 -2.88
CA ALA A 168 19.66 6.23 -3.49
C ALA A 168 18.13 6.13 -3.64
N LEU A 169 17.62 4.98 -4.11
CA LEU A 169 16.18 4.75 -4.24
C LEU A 169 15.47 4.75 -2.87
N HIS A 170 16.05 4.11 -1.85
CA HIS A 170 15.54 4.12 -0.50
C HIS A 170 15.47 5.54 0.07
N THR A 171 16.54 6.32 -0.10
CA THR A 171 16.63 7.72 0.36
C THR A 171 15.54 8.57 -0.30
N LEU A 172 15.36 8.47 -1.61
CA LEU A 172 14.28 9.17 -2.31
C LEU A 172 12.90 8.82 -1.77
N VAL A 173 12.65 7.54 -1.48
CA VAL A 173 11.37 7.10 -0.91
C VAL A 173 11.14 7.66 0.50
N GLN A 174 12.18 7.83 1.32
CA GLN A 174 12.05 8.42 2.66
C GLN A 174 11.71 9.92 2.64
N GLU A 175 11.99 10.62 1.55
CA GLU A 175 11.62 12.04 1.42
C GLU A 175 10.13 12.24 1.11
N ILE A 176 9.40 11.19 0.74
CA ILE A 176 7.97 11.27 0.50
C ILE A 176 7.25 11.29 1.85
N HIS A 177 6.56 12.40 2.11
CA HIS A 177 5.74 12.62 3.29
C HIS A 177 4.35 13.10 2.88
N VAL A 178 3.40 13.11 3.81
CA VAL A 178 2.09 13.76 3.68
C VAL A 178 1.87 14.58 4.94
N ALA A 179 1.83 15.90 4.80
CA ALA A 179 1.51 16.82 5.88
C ALA A 179 0.08 17.35 5.74
N ASP A 180 -0.49 17.78 6.85
CA ASP A 180 -1.85 18.33 6.91
C ASP A 180 -1.99 19.59 6.06
N GLU A 181 -0.97 20.44 6.06
CA GLU A 181 -0.91 21.70 5.32
C GLU A 181 -0.61 21.53 3.82
N ASP A 182 -0.26 20.32 3.38
CA ASP A 182 -0.01 20.07 1.96
C ASP A 182 -1.28 20.35 1.15
N LEU A 183 -1.14 21.03 0.01
CA LEU A 183 -2.19 21.06 -0.99
C LEU A 183 -2.47 19.63 -1.47
N TYR A 184 -3.74 19.30 -1.67
CA TYR A 184 -4.13 18.02 -2.23
C TYR A 184 -3.99 18.04 -3.76
N ASN A 185 -2.75 17.96 -4.22
CA ASN A 185 -2.36 17.96 -5.63
C ASN A 185 -1.36 16.84 -5.96
N PHE A 186 -1.53 15.67 -5.33
CA PHE A 186 -0.55 14.57 -5.36
C PHE A 186 -0.16 14.11 -6.78
N CYS A 187 -1.00 14.37 -7.78
CA CYS A 187 -0.74 14.02 -9.18
C CYS A 187 0.00 15.10 -9.98
N GLU A 188 0.20 16.30 -9.42
CA GLU A 188 0.78 17.46 -10.12
C GLU A 188 1.83 18.22 -9.32
N ASP A 189 2.18 17.76 -8.12
CA ASP A 189 3.23 18.40 -7.33
C ASP A 189 4.64 18.24 -7.94
N GLY A 190 5.56 19.12 -7.52
CA GLY A 190 6.92 19.15 -8.05
C GLY A 190 7.72 17.86 -7.81
N ILE A 191 7.44 17.14 -6.72
CA ILE A 191 8.13 15.88 -6.40
C ILE A 191 7.62 14.78 -7.34
N HIS A 192 6.33 14.74 -7.63
CA HIS A 192 5.77 13.82 -8.62
C HIS A 192 6.40 14.02 -10.00
N ILE A 193 6.62 15.26 -10.42
CA ILE A 193 7.32 15.58 -11.68
C ILE A 193 8.72 14.93 -11.69
N ILE A 194 9.49 15.13 -10.62
CA ILE A 194 10.83 14.54 -10.47
C ILE A 194 10.79 13.00 -10.55
N PHE A 195 9.85 12.35 -9.86
CA PHE A 195 9.72 10.89 -9.90
C PHE A 195 9.27 10.36 -11.27
N ARG A 196 8.46 11.14 -12.02
CA ARG A 196 8.08 10.81 -13.40
C ARG A 196 9.27 10.85 -14.35
N GLU A 197 10.18 11.82 -14.19
CA GLU A 197 11.37 11.93 -15.04
C GLU A 197 12.26 10.68 -14.99
N ILE A 198 12.31 10.00 -13.84
CA ILE A 198 13.06 8.75 -13.67
C ILE A 198 12.19 7.50 -13.79
N ARG A 199 10.98 7.65 -14.35
CA ARG A 199 10.04 6.56 -14.69
C ARG A 199 9.52 5.75 -13.49
N ILE A 200 9.43 6.37 -12.32
CA ILE A 200 8.87 5.78 -11.09
C ILE A 200 7.74 6.63 -10.47
N GLY A 201 7.11 7.52 -11.25
CA GLY A 201 5.99 8.36 -10.77
C GLY A 201 4.82 7.58 -10.17
N ASP A 202 4.59 6.35 -10.58
CA ASP A 202 3.54 5.53 -9.99
C ASP A 202 3.91 4.91 -8.64
N LEU A 203 5.21 4.75 -8.34
CA LEU A 203 5.68 4.47 -6.98
C LEU A 203 5.40 5.67 -6.06
N TYR A 204 5.66 6.89 -6.53
CA TYR A 204 5.33 8.12 -5.80
C TYR A 204 3.84 8.18 -5.44
N HIS A 205 2.95 7.96 -6.42
CA HIS A 205 1.51 7.92 -6.17
C HIS A 205 1.13 6.87 -5.11
N LYS A 206 1.61 5.63 -5.23
CA LYS A 206 1.31 4.59 -4.25
C LYS A 206 1.74 4.99 -2.84
N LEU A 207 2.93 5.57 -2.69
CA LEU A 207 3.47 6.03 -1.42
C LEU A 207 2.66 7.18 -0.81
N ARG A 208 2.36 8.23 -1.60
CA ARG A 208 1.56 9.37 -1.11
C ARG A 208 0.17 8.95 -0.68
N PHE A 209 -0.52 8.12 -1.48
CA PHE A 209 -1.85 7.62 -1.11
C PHE A 209 -1.81 6.69 0.11
N GLN A 210 -0.74 5.91 0.27
CA GLN A 210 -0.54 5.08 1.45
C GLN A 210 -0.33 5.91 2.73
N LEU A 211 0.51 6.94 2.68
CA LEU A 211 0.72 7.86 3.80
C LEU A 211 -0.53 8.68 4.12
N PHE A 212 -1.26 9.10 3.09
CA PHE A 212 -2.53 9.80 3.25
C PHE A 212 -3.59 8.93 3.94
N ALA A 213 -3.72 7.66 3.55
CA ALA A 213 -4.59 6.71 4.23
C ALA A 213 -4.19 6.47 5.70
N LEU A 214 -2.89 6.39 6.00
CA LEU A 214 -2.41 6.29 7.39
C LEU A 214 -2.78 7.55 8.21
N ARG A 215 -2.69 8.73 7.60
CA ARG A 215 -3.11 9.98 8.25
C ARG A 215 -4.61 10.01 8.50
N ILE A 216 -5.43 9.59 7.53
CA ILE A 216 -6.89 9.41 7.69
C ILE A 216 -7.17 8.45 8.85
N GLU A 217 -6.54 7.28 8.87
CA GLU A 217 -6.74 6.28 9.93
C GLU A 217 -6.43 6.85 11.32
N THR A 218 -5.28 7.54 11.45
CA THR A 218 -4.87 8.16 12.71
C THR A 218 -5.93 9.13 13.22
N MET A 219 -6.38 10.04 12.36
CA MET A 219 -7.40 11.03 12.71
C MET A 219 -8.76 10.41 13.02
N LEU A 220 -9.13 9.33 12.35
CA LEU A 220 -10.38 8.61 12.62
C LEU A 220 -10.34 7.85 13.93
N LYS A 221 -9.24 7.18 14.27
CA LYS A 221 -9.05 6.50 15.56
C LYS A 221 -9.05 7.49 16.72
N GLU A 222 -8.45 8.66 16.54
CA GLU A 222 -8.49 9.75 17.54
C GLU A 222 -9.90 10.33 17.71
N SER A 223 -10.64 10.50 16.61
CA SER A 223 -11.99 11.09 16.63
C SER A 223 -13.07 10.11 17.09
N PHE A 224 -12.85 8.80 16.95
CA PHE A 224 -13.82 7.74 17.18
C PHE A 224 -13.15 6.50 17.85
N PRO A 225 -12.62 6.63 19.08
CA PRO A 225 -11.85 5.58 19.74
C PRO A 225 -12.64 4.28 19.99
N GLU A 226 -13.96 4.35 20.04
CA GLU A 226 -14.87 3.22 20.17
C GLU A 226 -15.11 2.45 18.86
N SER A 227 -14.69 2.99 17.72
CA SER A 227 -14.87 2.36 16.41
C SER A 227 -13.69 1.50 16.00
N ILE A 228 -13.99 0.37 15.36
CA ILE A 228 -12.99 -0.53 14.79
C ILE A 228 -12.74 -0.11 13.34
N PHE A 229 -11.49 0.27 13.06
CA PHE A 229 -10.98 0.58 11.73
C PHE A 229 -9.97 -0.49 11.32
N SER A 230 -10.22 -1.12 10.17
CA SER A 230 -9.33 -2.13 9.59
C SER A 230 -8.72 -1.60 8.29
N ILE A 231 -7.39 -1.71 8.14
CA ILE A 231 -6.69 -1.42 6.89
C ILE A 231 -6.42 -2.72 6.13
N GLY A 232 -6.71 -2.72 4.83
CA GLY A 232 -6.34 -3.80 3.91
C GLY A 232 -7.42 -4.88 3.78
N ASP A 233 -7.52 -5.42 2.56
CA ASP A 233 -8.61 -6.29 2.15
C ASP A 233 -8.56 -7.69 2.77
N ARG A 234 -9.70 -8.09 3.35
CA ARG A 234 -10.23 -9.45 3.29
C ARG A 234 -11.76 -9.34 3.16
N GLU A 235 -12.28 -9.34 1.94
CA GLU A 235 -13.74 -9.19 1.69
C GLU A 235 -14.61 -10.19 2.46
N GLY A 236 -14.09 -11.40 2.72
CA GLY A 236 -14.78 -12.45 3.48
C GLY A 236 -14.73 -12.32 5.00
N GLU A 237 -13.97 -11.37 5.55
CA GLU A 237 -13.85 -11.12 7.00
C GLU A 237 -14.50 -9.79 7.42
N LYS A 238 -15.17 -9.09 6.49
CA LYS A 238 -15.84 -7.81 6.78
C LYS A 238 -17.07 -8.06 7.67
N VAL A 239 -17.05 -7.46 8.85
CA VAL A 239 -18.12 -7.45 9.86
C VAL A 239 -18.92 -6.15 9.77
N ALA A 240 -20.25 -6.26 9.88
CA ALA A 240 -21.14 -5.12 9.95
C ALA A 240 -20.89 -4.27 11.21
N GLY A 241 -21.03 -2.96 11.09
CA GLY A 241 -20.73 -1.98 12.14
C GLY A 241 -19.25 -1.58 12.22
N GLN A 242 -18.39 -2.04 11.31
CA GLN A 242 -16.97 -1.66 11.26
C GLN A 242 -16.63 -0.81 10.04
N PHE A 243 -15.50 -0.10 10.14
CA PHE A 243 -14.94 0.72 9.07
C PHE A 243 -13.72 0.04 8.44
N TYR A 244 -13.58 0.21 7.14
CA TYR A 244 -12.49 -0.33 6.33
C TYR A 244 -11.84 0.80 5.56
N ILE A 245 -10.51 0.92 5.68
CA ILE A 245 -9.73 1.87 4.89
C ILE A 245 -8.99 1.09 3.81
N ASN A 246 -9.38 1.29 2.56
CA ASN A 246 -8.79 0.61 1.41
C ASN A 246 -7.93 1.59 0.62
N ILE A 247 -6.84 1.08 0.06
CA ILE A 247 -5.95 1.82 -0.81
C ILE A 247 -5.84 1.05 -2.11
N GLY A 248 -6.02 1.74 -3.22
CA GLY A 248 -6.00 1.11 -4.53
C GLY A 248 -5.42 2.02 -5.60
N MET A 249 -5.36 1.47 -6.80
CA MET A 249 -5.05 2.22 -8.01
C MET A 249 -6.08 1.83 -9.07
N THR A 250 -6.73 2.80 -9.69
CA THR A 250 -7.61 2.54 -10.84
C THR A 250 -7.28 3.51 -11.96
N ARG A 251 -7.10 2.98 -13.19
CA ARG A 251 -6.71 3.77 -14.39
C ARG A 251 -5.45 4.62 -14.18
N GLY A 252 -4.51 4.15 -13.36
CA GLY A 252 -3.26 4.88 -13.05
C GLY A 252 -3.39 5.97 -11.99
N GLN A 253 -4.57 6.14 -11.40
CA GLN A 253 -4.84 7.10 -10.34
C GLN A 253 -4.89 6.41 -8.98
N GLY A 254 -4.29 7.04 -7.97
CA GLY A 254 -4.41 6.61 -6.58
C GLY A 254 -5.83 6.75 -6.06
N LEU A 255 -6.18 5.88 -5.13
CA LEU A 255 -7.49 5.76 -4.52
C LEU A 255 -7.33 5.51 -3.02
N VAL A 256 -8.05 6.28 -2.20
CA VAL A 256 -8.34 5.90 -0.80
C VAL A 256 -9.85 5.81 -0.62
N GLU A 257 -10.30 4.77 0.06
CA GLU A 257 -11.69 4.58 0.45
C GLU A 257 -11.80 4.43 1.97
N VAL A 258 -12.82 5.04 2.55
CA VAL A 258 -13.27 4.78 3.92
C VAL A 258 -14.68 4.24 3.83
N ALA A 259 -14.83 2.93 4.01
CA ALA A 259 -16.08 2.20 3.84
C ALA A 259 -16.64 1.74 5.19
N TYR A 260 -17.87 2.13 5.51
CA TYR A 260 -18.62 1.67 6.66
C TYR A 260 -19.58 0.56 6.25
N MET A 261 -19.39 -0.65 6.77
CA MET A 261 -20.27 -1.78 6.47
C MET A 261 -21.53 -1.70 7.33
N ILE A 262 -22.66 -1.31 6.74
CA ILE A 262 -23.92 -1.12 7.49
C ILE A 262 -24.62 -2.45 7.77
N ILE A 263 -24.63 -3.35 6.80
CA ILE A 263 -25.07 -4.77 6.90
C ILE A 263 -24.15 -5.62 6.01
N PRO A 264 -24.13 -6.95 6.18
CA PRO A 264 -23.39 -7.83 5.29
C PRO A 264 -23.66 -7.54 3.81
N GLY A 265 -22.62 -7.17 3.05
CA GLY A 265 -22.69 -6.84 1.62
C GLY A 265 -23.22 -5.47 1.25
N LEU A 266 -23.45 -4.54 2.19
CA LEU A 266 -23.85 -3.16 1.89
C LEU A 266 -23.00 -2.15 2.68
N PHE A 267 -22.51 -1.12 2.00
CA PHE A 267 -21.55 -0.17 2.53
C PHE A 267 -21.97 1.28 2.24
N ILE A 268 -21.63 2.16 3.17
CA ILE A 268 -21.59 3.61 2.94
C ILE A 268 -20.12 4.01 2.86
N THR A 269 -19.70 4.63 1.76
CA THR A 269 -18.28 4.81 1.46
C THR A 269 -17.98 6.25 1.11
N ILE A 270 -16.87 6.75 1.65
CA ILE A 270 -16.20 7.95 1.15
C ILE A 270 -15.03 7.47 0.28
N GLN A 271 -14.92 7.98 -0.94
CA GLN A 271 -13.85 7.65 -1.87
C GLN A 271 -13.16 8.93 -2.32
N ILE A 272 -11.83 8.94 -2.22
CA ILE A 272 -10.97 10.01 -2.70
C ILE A 272 -10.15 9.43 -3.84
N GLN A 273 -10.41 9.92 -5.05
CA GLN A 273 -9.77 9.46 -6.27
C GLN A 273 -9.44 10.65 -7.14
N ASP A 274 -8.16 10.79 -7.51
CA ASP A 274 -7.69 11.97 -8.25
C ASP A 274 -8.13 13.24 -7.52
N ASN A 275 -8.60 14.30 -8.18
CA ASN A 275 -9.13 15.48 -7.49
C ASN A 275 -10.60 15.37 -7.03
N HIS A 276 -11.18 14.16 -6.97
CA HIS A 276 -12.59 14.00 -6.63
C HIS A 276 -12.79 13.44 -5.22
N TYR A 277 -13.70 14.08 -4.49
CA TYR A 277 -14.27 13.57 -3.26
C TYR A 277 -15.64 12.99 -3.57
N LYS A 278 -15.83 11.70 -3.30
CA LYS A 278 -17.06 10.97 -3.60
C LYS A 278 -17.67 10.42 -2.34
N GLN A 279 -18.99 10.52 -2.25
CA GLN A 279 -19.80 9.81 -1.27
C GLN A 279 -20.60 8.76 -2.03
N MET A 280 -20.66 7.54 -1.51
CA MET A 280 -21.20 6.38 -2.21
C MET A 280 -22.04 5.50 -1.29
N VAL A 281 -22.98 4.77 -1.88
CA VAL A 281 -23.55 3.55 -1.31
C VAL A 281 -23.17 2.41 -2.25
N GLN A 282 -22.49 1.40 -1.72
CA GLN A 282 -21.97 0.26 -2.49
C GLN A 282 -22.57 -1.03 -1.99
N GLY A 283 -22.77 -1.98 -2.90
CA GLY A 283 -23.34 -3.27 -2.57
C GLY A 283 -22.63 -4.43 -3.27
N TYR A 284 -22.66 -5.61 -2.68
CA TYR A 284 -22.27 -6.83 -3.38
C TYR A 284 -23.26 -7.18 -4.49
N ALA A 285 -22.88 -8.15 -5.34
CA ALA A 285 -23.80 -8.70 -6.33
C ALA A 285 -25.13 -9.10 -5.68
N GLY A 286 -26.25 -8.67 -6.27
CA GLY A 286 -27.60 -8.86 -5.71
C GLY A 286 -28.08 -7.78 -4.73
N TYR A 287 -27.28 -6.77 -4.41
CA TYR A 287 -27.68 -5.63 -3.57
C TYR A 287 -28.10 -4.39 -4.35
N GLY A 288 -28.08 -4.39 -5.69
CA GLY A 288 -28.30 -3.17 -6.49
C GLY A 288 -29.61 -2.42 -6.19
N THR A 289 -30.72 -3.15 -6.01
CA THR A 289 -32.01 -2.53 -5.63
C THR A 289 -31.95 -1.92 -4.23
N ASP A 290 -31.33 -2.61 -3.27
CA ASP A 290 -31.20 -2.15 -1.90
C ASP A 290 -30.27 -0.94 -1.80
N ALA A 291 -29.11 -0.99 -2.46
CA ALA A 291 -28.16 0.11 -2.54
C ALA A 291 -28.79 1.36 -3.16
N LYS A 292 -29.55 1.21 -4.25
CA LYS A 292 -30.28 2.33 -4.86
C LYS A 292 -31.32 2.93 -3.91
N ARG A 293 -32.09 2.08 -3.22
CA ARG A 293 -33.13 2.51 -2.27
C ARG A 293 -32.50 3.27 -1.11
N VAL A 294 -31.46 2.72 -0.51
CA VAL A 294 -30.72 3.36 0.59
C VAL A 294 -30.12 4.69 0.11
N ALA A 295 -29.45 4.73 -1.04
CA ALA A 295 -28.87 5.96 -1.56
C ALA A 295 -29.90 7.09 -1.73
N LYS A 296 -31.09 6.77 -2.26
CA LYS A 296 -32.19 7.73 -2.43
C LYS A 296 -32.66 8.30 -1.09
N ILE A 297 -32.93 7.43 -0.12
CA ILE A 297 -33.39 7.85 1.22
C ILE A 297 -32.34 8.70 1.93
N LEU A 298 -31.06 8.29 1.89
CA LEU A 298 -29.98 9.06 2.52
C LEU A 298 -29.84 10.47 1.91
N LYS A 299 -30.03 10.60 0.60
CA LYS A 299 -30.02 11.90 -0.09
C LYS A 299 -31.26 12.74 0.27
N GLU A 300 -32.45 12.14 0.25
CA GLU A 300 -33.72 12.82 0.53
C GLU A 300 -33.77 13.43 1.95
N HIS A 301 -33.15 12.76 2.92
CA HIS A 301 -33.04 13.26 4.29
C HIS A 301 -31.74 14.04 4.57
N GLU A 302 -30.91 14.27 3.55
CA GLU A 302 -29.61 14.95 3.66
C GLU A 302 -28.63 14.33 4.67
N TRP A 303 -28.84 13.07 5.08
CA TRP A 303 -27.92 12.32 5.96
C TRP A 303 -26.63 11.94 5.25
N TRP A 304 -26.66 11.88 3.93
CA TRP A 304 -25.52 11.59 3.06
C TRP A 304 -25.67 12.32 1.74
N PHE A 305 -24.61 12.32 0.94
CA PHE A 305 -24.50 13.06 -0.32
C PHE A 305 -24.69 14.58 -0.15
N ASN A 306 -24.14 15.11 0.95
CA ASN A 306 -23.99 16.53 1.20
C ASN A 306 -22.49 16.85 1.23
N PHE A 307 -22.08 17.90 0.52
CA PHE A 307 -20.67 18.28 0.36
C PHE A 307 -20.37 19.63 1.00
N VAL A 308 -21.12 19.98 2.04
CA VAL A 308 -21.06 21.30 2.71
C VAL A 308 -19.69 21.51 3.37
N GLN A 309 -19.05 20.43 3.82
CA GLN A 309 -17.82 20.46 4.60
C GLN A 309 -16.55 20.48 3.75
N ILE A 310 -16.67 20.46 2.42
CA ILE A 310 -15.51 20.40 1.53
C ILE A 310 -15.61 21.46 0.43
N GLN A 311 -14.55 22.26 0.29
CA GLN A 311 -14.49 23.25 -0.79
C GLN A 311 -14.37 22.54 -2.13
N HIS A 312 -15.23 22.90 -3.06
CA HIS A 312 -15.31 22.24 -4.36
C HIS A 312 -15.81 23.17 -5.45
N LYS A 313 -15.50 22.82 -6.69
CA LYS A 313 -15.86 23.61 -7.88
C LYS A 313 -17.19 23.19 -8.48
N LYS A 314 -17.45 21.88 -8.55
CA LYS A 314 -18.59 21.28 -9.25
C LYS A 314 -19.04 20.00 -8.57
N GLU A 315 -20.34 19.79 -8.51
CA GLU A 315 -20.97 18.54 -8.07
C GLU A 315 -21.46 17.71 -9.27
N TYR A 316 -21.33 16.39 -9.17
CA TYR A 316 -21.73 15.42 -10.18
C TYR A 316 -22.52 14.26 -9.54
N PRO A 317 -23.53 13.72 -10.25
CA PRO A 317 -24.05 14.21 -11.53
C PRO A 317 -24.74 15.57 -11.39
N LYS A 318 -24.85 16.30 -12.51
CA LYS A 318 -25.45 17.65 -12.55
C LYS A 318 -26.92 17.67 -12.12
N ASP A 319 -27.65 16.59 -12.39
CA ASP A 319 -28.99 16.41 -11.86
C ASP A 319 -28.90 16.02 -10.38
N ILE A 320 -29.43 16.90 -9.52
CA ILE A 320 -29.37 16.82 -8.06
C ILE A 320 -30.05 15.58 -7.48
N ASN A 321 -31.04 15.04 -8.19
CA ASN A 321 -31.81 13.86 -7.77
C ASN A 321 -31.26 12.54 -8.34
N SER A 322 -30.21 12.61 -9.16
CA SER A 322 -29.62 11.43 -9.80
C SER A 322 -28.34 10.97 -9.11
N PHE A 323 -27.88 9.78 -9.49
CA PHE A 323 -26.61 9.21 -9.05
C PHE A 323 -25.80 8.79 -10.26
N ASN A 324 -24.50 9.00 -10.20
CA ASN A 324 -23.59 8.23 -11.04
C ASN A 324 -23.52 6.79 -10.51
N LYS A 325 -23.08 5.86 -11.36
CA LYS A 325 -23.00 4.45 -11.00
C LYS A 325 -21.72 3.78 -11.44
N TYR A 326 -21.24 2.85 -10.64
CA TYR A 326 -20.33 1.81 -11.09
C TYR A 326 -21.09 0.48 -11.13
N GLY A 327 -21.18 -0.11 -12.32
CA GLY A 327 -22.02 -1.30 -12.52
C GLY A 327 -23.49 -1.07 -12.15
N THR A 328 -24.08 -2.04 -11.47
CA THR A 328 -25.50 -2.04 -11.04
C THR A 328 -25.69 -1.94 -9.54
N THR A 329 -24.59 -1.92 -8.77
CA THR A 329 -24.60 -2.02 -7.31
C THR A 329 -24.16 -0.76 -6.59
N ASP A 330 -23.39 0.10 -7.26
CA ASP A 330 -22.75 1.23 -6.62
C ASP A 330 -23.35 2.54 -7.12
N PHE A 331 -23.82 3.37 -6.19
CA PHE A 331 -24.46 4.64 -6.46
C PHE A 331 -23.70 5.75 -5.76
N TYR A 332 -23.27 6.76 -6.51
CA TYR A 332 -22.44 7.82 -5.95
C TYR A 332 -22.79 9.22 -6.45
N ARG A 333 -22.43 10.20 -5.62
CA ARG A 333 -22.27 11.60 -6.01
C ARG A 333 -20.85 12.02 -5.68
N SER A 334 -20.34 13.00 -6.40
CA SER A 334 -18.95 13.42 -6.26
C SER A 334 -18.80 14.90 -6.50
N VAL A 335 -17.81 15.50 -5.87
CA VAL A 335 -17.39 16.86 -6.15
C VAL A 335 -15.95 16.90 -6.64
N SER A 336 -15.67 17.78 -7.61
CA SER A 336 -14.30 18.10 -8.02
C SER A 336 -13.73 19.16 -7.07
N LEU A 337 -12.63 18.85 -6.40
CA LEU A 337 -12.02 19.69 -5.37
C LEU A 337 -11.47 21.01 -5.92
N ASP A 338 -11.44 22.04 -5.06
CA ASP A 338 -10.70 23.26 -5.36
C ASP A 338 -9.18 23.00 -5.32
N ASN A 339 -8.40 23.80 -6.06
CA ASN A 339 -6.94 23.72 -6.03
C ASN A 339 -6.35 24.22 -4.71
N SER A 340 -7.13 24.96 -3.90
CA SER A 340 -6.73 25.41 -2.56
C SER A 340 -6.96 24.37 -1.47
N VAL A 341 -7.64 23.26 -1.75
CA VAL A 341 -7.96 22.22 -0.76
C VAL A 341 -6.68 21.58 -0.25
N THR A 342 -6.53 21.54 1.07
CA THR A 342 -5.42 20.88 1.74
C THR A 342 -5.77 19.44 2.13
N VAL A 343 -4.75 18.65 2.44
CA VAL A 343 -4.90 17.31 3.05
C VAL A 343 -5.75 17.38 4.31
N ARG A 344 -5.52 18.38 5.16
CA ARG A 344 -6.31 18.66 6.36
C ARG A 344 -7.78 18.88 6.06
N ASP A 345 -8.11 19.68 5.05
CA ASP A 345 -9.50 19.97 4.69
C ASP A 345 -10.24 18.68 4.33
N ILE A 346 -9.61 17.83 3.51
CA ILE A 346 -10.21 16.54 3.13
C ILE A 346 -10.42 15.65 4.35
N ILE A 347 -9.44 15.54 5.23
CA ILE A 347 -9.57 14.70 6.43
C ILE A 347 -10.66 15.24 7.36
N TYR A 348 -10.77 16.56 7.54
CA TYR A 348 -11.86 17.14 8.31
C TYR A 348 -13.23 16.86 7.70
N SER A 349 -13.36 16.92 6.37
CA SER A 349 -14.59 16.53 5.68
C SER A 349 -14.92 15.06 5.93
N ILE A 350 -13.93 14.15 5.84
CA ILE A 350 -14.12 12.71 6.13
C ILE A 350 -14.62 12.50 7.57
N VAL A 351 -13.96 13.14 8.54
CA VAL A 351 -14.32 13.03 9.97
C VAL A 351 -15.73 13.58 10.20
N SER A 352 -16.09 14.69 9.57
CA SER A 352 -17.43 15.29 9.70
C SER A 352 -18.52 14.41 9.08
N ASP A 353 -18.23 13.82 7.93
CA ASP A 353 -19.13 12.90 7.24
C ASP A 353 -19.38 11.64 8.09
N ILE A 354 -18.31 11.04 8.64
CA ILE A 354 -18.43 9.90 9.54
C ILE A 354 -19.19 10.26 10.81
N ARG A 355 -18.97 11.45 11.38
CA ARG A 355 -19.75 11.93 12.53
C ARG A 355 -21.24 11.99 12.20
N THR A 356 -21.60 12.46 11.01
CA THR A 356 -22.98 12.50 10.52
C THR A 356 -23.56 11.09 10.42
N LEU A 357 -22.81 10.14 9.84
CA LEU A 357 -23.25 8.74 9.77
C LEU A 357 -23.53 8.13 11.14
N LYS A 358 -22.65 8.38 12.12
CA LYS A 358 -22.85 7.86 13.48
C LYS A 358 -24.05 8.49 14.18
N GLN A 359 -24.26 9.80 14.02
CA GLN A 359 -25.44 10.47 14.56
C GLN A 359 -26.75 9.93 13.96
N GLN A 360 -26.72 9.51 12.69
CA GLN A 360 -27.88 8.96 11.99
C GLN A 360 -27.96 7.43 12.03
N GLU A 361 -27.09 6.74 12.77
CA GLU A 361 -26.96 5.27 12.70
C GLU A 361 -28.29 4.55 12.99
N GLY A 362 -29.05 5.02 13.98
CA GLY A 362 -30.38 4.46 14.30
C GLY A 362 -31.38 4.62 13.16
N ASN A 363 -31.41 5.78 12.52
CA ASN A 363 -32.27 6.07 11.38
C ASN A 363 -31.87 5.26 10.15
N ILE A 364 -30.55 5.15 9.90
CA ILE A 364 -29.99 4.33 8.82
C ILE A 364 -30.39 2.86 9.03
N LYS A 365 -30.23 2.32 10.25
CA LYS A 365 -30.64 0.94 10.57
C LYS A 365 -32.14 0.68 10.33
N ALA A 366 -33.00 1.67 10.60
CA ALA A 366 -34.44 1.55 10.41
C ALA A 366 -34.86 1.42 8.94
N ILE A 367 -34.05 1.95 8.00
CA ILE A 367 -34.35 1.90 6.56
C ILE A 367 -33.71 0.70 5.85
N LEU A 368 -32.83 -0.06 6.50
CA LEU A 368 -32.11 -1.18 5.89
C LEU A 368 -33.06 -2.32 5.49
N PRO A 369 -32.75 -3.05 4.40
CA PRO A 369 -33.54 -4.21 4.03
C PRO A 369 -33.47 -5.27 5.13
N LYS A 370 -34.61 -5.85 5.50
CA LYS A 370 -34.66 -7.04 6.35
C LYS A 370 -34.24 -8.25 5.51
N ARG A 371 -32.95 -8.55 5.46
CA ARG A 371 -32.43 -9.81 4.91
C ARG A 371 -32.24 -10.77 6.08
N ILE A 372 -32.87 -11.94 5.98
CA ILE A 372 -32.77 -13.05 6.96
C ILE A 372 -31.42 -13.74 6.79
#